data_AF-A0A3G4VQR2-F1
#
_entry.id   AF-A0A3G4VQR2-F1
#
_cell.length_a   1.000
_cell.length_b   1.000
_cell.length_c   1.000
_cell.angle_alpha   90.00
_cell.angle_beta   90.00
_cell.angle_gamma   90.00
#
_symmetry.space_group_name_H-M   'P 1'
#
loop_
_entity.id
_entity.type
_entity.pdbx_description
1 polymer ?
#
loop_
_entity_poly.entity_id
_entity_poly.type
_entity_poly.pdbx_seq_one_letter_code
_entity_poly.pdbx_strand_id
1 'polypeptide(L)' 'MTTHERDDSAGGAARARVTVERIVAAVGAGDDRRIRVLVAELAQVADTATLLYLRERLFEERQD' A
#
# COMPACT_ATOMS: atom_id res chain seq x y z
N MET A 1 -0.45 -33.75 -5.03
CA MET A 1 -1.40 -32.75 -4.51
C MET A 1 -0.80 -32.30 -3.19
N THR A 2 0.05 -31.28 -3.15
CA THR A 2 -0.32 -29.88 -2.87
C THR A 2 0.81 -28.92 -3.29
N THR A 3 0.54 -28.05 -4.28
CA THR A 3 1.47 -26.99 -4.74
C THR A 3 0.71 -25.67 -4.95
N HIS A 4 -0.25 -25.34 -4.10
CA HIS A 4 -1.07 -24.13 -4.23
C HIS A 4 -0.88 -23.06 -3.12
N GLU A 5 -0.02 -23.28 -2.12
CA GLU A 5 0.15 -22.30 -1.03
C GLU A 5 1.22 -21.22 -1.30
N ARG A 6 1.85 -21.22 -2.49
CA ARG A 6 2.94 -20.28 -2.81
C ARG A 6 2.51 -19.04 -3.61
N ASP A 7 1.27 -18.99 -4.09
CA ASP A 7 0.81 -17.97 -5.03
C ASP A 7 0.04 -16.82 -4.36
N ASP A 8 -0.68 -17.09 -3.26
CA ASP A 8 -1.48 -16.07 -2.55
C ASP A 8 -0.61 -14.99 -1.88
N SER A 9 0.57 -15.34 -1.38
CA SER A 9 1.49 -14.39 -0.74
C SER A 9 2.12 -13.40 -1.73
N ALA A 10 2.34 -13.81 -2.98
CA ALA A 10 2.87 -12.94 -4.02
C ALA A 10 1.81 -11.94 -4.53
N GLY A 11 0.56 -12.38 -4.64
CA GLY A 11 -0.57 -11.52 -4.99
C GLY A 11 -0.89 -10.47 -3.92
N GLY A 12 -0.79 -10.84 -2.64
CA GLY A 12 -1.01 -9.94 -1.50
C GLY A 12 -0.03 -8.77 -1.47
N ALA A 13 1.28 -9.05 -1.60
CA ALA A 13 2.31 -8.01 -1.60
C ALA A 13 2.20 -7.06 -2.81
N ALA A 14 1.91 -7.59 -4.00
CA ALA A 14 1.68 -6.78 -5.19
C ALA A 14 0.47 -5.85 -5.03
N ARG A 15 -0.63 -6.37 -4.47
CA ARG A 15 -1.84 -5.58 -4.20
C ARG A 15 -1.59 -4.50 -3.15
N ALA A 16 -0.88 -4.82 -2.07
CA ALA A 16 -0.53 -3.87 -1.03
C ALA A 16 0.32 -2.72 -1.58
N ARG A 17 1.28 -3.03 -2.46
CA ARG A 17 2.10 -2.02 -3.14
C ARG A 17 1.27 -1.08 -4.04
N VAL A 18 0.31 -1.62 -4.79
CA VAL A 18 -0.62 -0.81 -5.58
C VAL A 18 -1.47 0.12 -4.69
N THR A 19 -1.92 -0.37 -3.53
CA THR A 19 -2.66 0.46 -2.57
C THR A 19 -1.78 1.59 -2.01
N VAL A 20 -0.50 1.34 -1.75
CA VAL A 20 0.45 2.39 -1.33
C VAL A 20 0.57 3.51 -2.37
N GLU A 21 0.78 3.20 -3.65
CA GLU A 21 0.88 4.24 -4.68
C GLU A 21 -0.41 5.08 -4.81
N ARG A 22 -1.57 4.44 -4.59
CA ARG A 22 -2.85 5.15 -4.57
C ARG A 22 -2.99 6.08 -3.36
N ILE A 23 -2.42 5.72 -2.21
CA ILE A 23 -2.39 6.59 -1.02
C ILE A 23 -1.52 7.81 -1.31
N VAL A 24 -0.33 7.64 -1.87
CA VAL A 24 0.59 8.74 -2.21
C VAL A 24 -0.08 9.72 -3.16
N ALA A 25 -0.71 9.22 -4.24
CA ALA A 25 -1.44 10.08 -5.17
C ALA A 25 -2.61 10.84 -4.51
N ALA A 26 -3.32 10.20 -3.56
CA ALA A 26 -4.41 10.86 -2.83
C ALA A 26 -3.88 11.92 -1.84
N VAL A 27 -2.70 11.71 -1.26
CA VAL A 27 -2.00 12.70 -0.43
C VAL A 27 -1.59 13.91 -1.27
N GLY A 28 -0.98 13.71 -2.44
CA GLY A 28 -0.63 14.80 -3.35
C GLY A 28 -1.85 15.62 -3.81
N ALA A 29 -3.02 14.97 -3.93
CA ALA A 29 -4.29 15.62 -4.27
C ALA A 29 -5.04 16.23 -3.07
N GLY A 30 -4.59 16.02 -1.82
CA GLY A 30 -5.31 16.45 -0.62
C GLY A 30 -6.67 15.76 -0.38
N ASP A 31 -6.90 14.57 -0.95
CA ASP A 31 -8.17 13.84 -0.84
C ASP A 31 -8.22 13.00 0.45
N ASP A 32 -8.45 13.68 1.57
CA ASP A 32 -8.54 13.08 2.91
C ASP A 32 -9.52 11.91 3.00
N ARG A 33 -10.65 11.99 2.29
CA ARG A 33 -11.66 10.93 2.30
C ARG A 33 -11.08 9.66 1.67
N ARG A 34 -10.44 9.80 0.52
CA ARG A 34 -9.83 8.68 -0.20
C ARG A 34 -8.64 8.11 0.54
N ILE A 35 -7.82 8.96 1.19
CA ILE A 35 -6.72 8.51 2.05
C ILE A 35 -7.25 7.57 3.14
N ARG A 36 -8.30 7.96 3.87
CA ARG A 36 -8.88 7.14 4.95
C ARG A 36 -9.34 5.76 4.45
N VAL A 37 -10.00 5.72 3.30
CA VAL A 37 -10.47 4.46 2.69
C VAL A 37 -9.28 3.56 2.34
N LEU A 38 -8.29 4.10 1.64
CA LEU A 38 -7.14 3.32 1.19
C LEU A 38 -6.25 2.84 2.34
N VAL A 39 -6.09 3.64 3.40
CA VAL A 39 -5.38 3.23 4.62
C VAL A 39 -6.12 2.09 5.32
N ALA A 40 -7.44 2.13 5.41
CA ALA A 40 -8.23 1.05 5.99
C ALA A 40 -8.14 -0.26 5.18
N GLU A 41 -8.07 -0.16 3.84
CA GLU A 41 -7.82 -1.31 2.97
C GLU A 41 -6.40 -1.87 3.16
N LEU A 42 -5.39 -0.99 3.24
CA LEU A 42 -4.00 -1.38 3.43
C LEU A 42 -3.78 -2.08 4.77
N ALA A 43 -4.41 -1.58 5.84
CA ALA A 43 -4.26 -2.13 7.19
C ALA A 43 -4.69 -3.61 7.33
N GLN A 44 -5.55 -4.11 6.43
CA GLN A 44 -5.99 -5.50 6.45
C GLN A 44 -4.92 -6.48 5.93
N VAL A 45 -3.95 -5.99 5.15
CA VAL A 45 -3.01 -6.83 4.40
C VAL A 45 -1.56 -6.40 4.53
N ALA A 46 -1.29 -5.25 5.15
CA ALA A 46 0.06 -4.70 5.25
C ALA A 46 0.93 -5.47 6.24
N ASP A 47 2.09 -5.88 5.76
CA ASP A 47 3.22 -6.27 6.58
C ASP A 47 4.12 -5.06 6.89
N THR A 48 5.12 -5.27 7.74
CA THR A 48 6.09 -4.24 8.11
C THR A 48 6.82 -3.66 6.89
N ALA A 49 7.15 -4.48 5.90
CA ALA A 49 7.83 -4.03 4.69
C ALA A 49 6.97 -3.04 3.88
N THR A 50 5.68 -3.32 3.75
CA THR A 50 4.71 -2.45 3.10
C THR A 50 4.58 -1.10 3.80
N LEU A 51 4.57 -1.08 5.14
CA LEU A 51 4.49 0.16 5.91
C LEU A 51 5.77 1.00 5.77
N LEU A 52 6.94 0.36 5.74
CA LEU A 52 8.21 1.04 5.49
C LEU A 52 8.25 1.66 4.08
N TYR A 53 7.75 0.93 3.08
CA TYR A 53 7.62 1.42 1.71
C TYR A 53 6.68 2.63 1.62
N LEU A 54 5.51 2.58 2.26
CA LEU A 54 4.59 3.72 2.33
C LEU A 54 5.27 4.96 2.92
N ARG A 55 6.01 4.79 4.02
CA ARG A 55 6.72 5.90 4.67
C ARG A 55 7.74 6.54 3.73
N GLU A 56 8.52 5.73 3.03
CA GLU A 56 9.53 6.21 2.06
C GLU A 56 8.88 7.03 0.95
N ARG A 57 7.83 6.49 0.31
CA ARG A 57 7.14 7.18 -0.79
C ARG A 57 6.50 8.50 -0.38
N LEU A 58 5.90 8.56 0.82
CA LEU A 58 5.35 9.81 1.35
C LEU A 58 6.43 10.84 1.71
N PHE A 59 7.66 10.41 2.01
CA PHE A 59 8.77 11.31 2.26
C PHE A 59 9.30 11.91 0.97
N GLU A 60 9.40 11.11 -0.09
CA GLU A 60 9.80 11.54 -1.45
C GLU A 60 8.83 12.60 -2.00
N GLU A 61 7.52 12.34 -1.94
CA GLU A 61 6.47 13.27 -2.42
C GLU A 61 6.52 14.65 -1.77
N ARG A 62 7.09 14.77 -0.56
CA ARG A 62 7.19 16.06 0.15
C ARG A 62 8.39 16.91 -0.24
N GLN A 63 9.31 16.36 -1.03
CA GLN A 63 10.52 17.07 -1.47
C GLN A 63 10.37 17.72 -2.86
N ASP A 64 9.28 17.44 -3.56
CA ASP A 64 8.87 18.09 -4.82
C ASP A 64 7.90 19.25 -4.55
#